data_AF-A0A537ALR3-F1
#
_entry.id   AF-A0A537ALR3-F1
#
_cell.length_a   1.000
_cell.length_b   1.000
_cell.length_c   1.000
_cell.angle_alpha   90.00
_cell.angle_beta   90.00
_cell.angle_gamma   90.00
#
_symmetry.space_group_name_H-M   'P 1'
#
loop_
_entity.id
_entity.type
_entity.pdbx_description
1 polymer ?
#
loop_
_entity_poly.entity_id
_entity_poly.type
_entity_poly.pdbx_seq_one_letter_code
_entity_poly.pdbx_strand_id
1 'polypeptide(L)'
;MIVARIFVSSGLLFAAASSSGFESDVHFGLTQWLALQAGFDEESAKTIAVGDQRVESGDMQYVGPVLAYACVAKDDLRSKLAGERHYPSAGTFPGAPETRTVLPGGDPAKKAALDVIKVPAGQANYMLFRLGEALHILQDSWSHQGIPGIPQPADGIFVCDRAQAWGHPAARGGWNSHKADLTMAWPADTVAMAKAVYEVLMQYPQLSQTARTSRKWDQIRPSLDGFITASTKTEKKRWFASHGISDVSFLEGISLRDGAQPFDLKWAGRKLPPLATPQSRQHAVDADLLDFFNRFFAQWVTTADFDALASAFGPEFGSSIAKRPAGSLPPVTKAELATRLKVWRLRDHGRVAEIAHAQRALTGEQRSAIDAIGKDRKAYAAYDPPSAAFFPLLPRGGEDVSPLLPFFVSAAVAADGNAPRAVAVVKFRHVPYDTLGVVAEKIGGRWRVMSIVSVVDH
;
A
#
# COMPACT_ATOMS: atom_id res chain seq x y z
N MET A 1 42.78 29.19 37.10
CA MET A 1 41.69 29.71 36.24
C MET A 1 41.58 28.81 35.03
N ILE A 2 40.57 27.95 35.01
CA ILE A 2 40.36 26.92 33.98
C ILE A 2 39.40 27.51 32.94
N VAL A 3 39.87 27.60 31.70
CA VAL A 3 39.09 28.08 30.55
C VAL A 3 38.09 27.00 30.14
N ALA A 4 36.80 27.25 30.37
CA ALA A 4 35.71 26.38 29.96
C ALA A 4 35.54 26.41 28.44
N ARG A 5 35.76 25.26 27.79
CA ARG A 5 35.47 25.05 26.37
C ARG A 5 33.96 24.88 26.19
N ILE A 6 33.37 25.76 25.40
CA ILE A 6 32.00 25.64 24.89
C ILE A 6 31.99 24.48 23.87
N PHE A 7 31.33 23.38 24.22
CA PHE A 7 30.96 22.34 23.26
C PHE A 7 29.75 22.81 22.46
N VAL A 8 29.99 23.20 21.20
CA VAL A 8 28.92 23.34 20.20
C VAL A 8 28.48 21.93 19.85
N SER A 9 27.30 21.53 20.33
CA SER A 9 26.67 20.27 19.93
C SER A 9 26.18 20.41 18.49
N SER A 10 26.83 19.68 17.58
CA SER A 10 26.37 19.49 16.20
C SER A 10 25.00 18.81 16.22
N GLY A 11 23.95 19.57 15.93
CA GLY A 11 22.64 19.02 15.60
C GLY A 11 22.75 18.23 14.30
N LEU A 12 22.67 16.90 14.40
CA LEU A 12 22.39 16.05 13.24
C LEU A 12 20.95 16.34 12.78
N LEU A 13 20.84 17.19 11.76
CA LEU A 13 19.68 17.25 10.88
C LEU A 13 19.57 15.90 10.18
N PHE A 14 18.70 15.03 10.67
CA PHE A 14 18.14 13.98 9.83
C PHE A 14 17.36 14.70 8.72
N ALA A 15 17.98 14.82 7.55
CA ALA A 15 17.30 15.19 6.31
C ALA A 15 16.31 14.07 6.00
N ALA A 16 15.12 14.15 6.62
CA ALA A 16 14.02 13.25 6.37
C ALA A 16 13.58 13.45 4.91
N ALA A 17 13.89 12.47 4.08
CA ALA A 17 13.54 12.43 2.67
C ALA A 17 12.06 12.78 2.46
N SER A 18 11.87 13.59 1.43
CA SER A 18 10.61 14.10 0.91
C SER A 18 9.79 12.99 0.24
N SER A 19 8.47 12.93 0.47
CA SER A 19 7.58 11.89 -0.09
C SER A 19 6.36 12.43 -0.87
N SER A 20 6.10 11.92 -2.10
CA SER A 20 4.97 12.18 -3.04
C SER A 20 4.64 10.93 -3.87
N GLY A 21 3.40 10.67 -4.30
CA GLY A 21 2.93 9.29 -4.61
C GLY A 21 2.51 9.03 -6.07
N PHE A 22 2.70 7.83 -6.60
CA PHE A 22 1.97 7.21 -7.72
C PHE A 22 0.85 6.42 -7.06
N GLU A 23 0.02 7.16 -6.34
CA GLU A 23 -1.06 6.65 -5.53
C GLU A 23 -2.29 7.50 -5.87
N SER A 24 -3.21 7.72 -4.95
CA SER A 24 -4.41 8.53 -5.23
C SER A 24 -4.12 10.00 -5.57
N ASP A 25 -2.94 10.54 -5.26
CA ASP A 25 -2.53 11.84 -5.78
C ASP A 25 -2.25 11.81 -7.30
N VAL A 26 -1.82 10.67 -7.86
CA VAL A 26 -1.71 10.48 -9.32
C VAL A 26 -3.02 9.96 -9.90
N HIS A 27 -3.45 8.76 -9.50
CA HIS A 27 -4.56 8.03 -10.11
C HIS A 27 -5.90 8.74 -9.99
N PHE A 28 -6.09 9.51 -8.92
CA PHE A 28 -7.29 10.35 -8.78
C PHE A 28 -6.98 11.81 -9.09
N GLY A 29 -6.13 12.43 -8.28
CA GLY A 29 -5.93 13.88 -8.31
C GLY A 29 -5.34 14.38 -9.63
N LEU A 30 -4.18 13.87 -10.03
CA LEU A 30 -3.50 14.29 -11.25
C LEU A 30 -4.29 13.90 -12.49
N THR A 31 -4.89 12.70 -12.52
CA THR A 31 -5.78 12.26 -13.60
C THR A 31 -6.95 13.22 -13.79
N GLN A 32 -7.64 13.62 -12.70
CA GLN A 32 -8.71 14.61 -12.76
C GLN A 32 -8.21 15.94 -13.31
N TRP A 33 -7.06 16.43 -12.81
CA TRP A 33 -6.47 17.69 -13.26
C TRP A 33 -6.12 17.68 -14.76
N LEU A 34 -5.49 16.60 -15.23
CA LEU A 34 -5.12 16.42 -16.64
C LEU A 34 -6.36 16.35 -17.54
N ALA A 35 -7.43 15.67 -17.11
CA ALA A 35 -8.68 15.62 -17.85
C ALA A 35 -9.33 17.02 -17.97
N LEU A 36 -9.33 17.82 -16.90
CA LEU A 36 -9.75 19.22 -16.96
C LEU A 36 -8.91 20.02 -17.96
N GLN A 37 -7.59 19.82 -17.99
CA GLN A 37 -6.72 20.47 -18.97
C GLN A 37 -6.98 20.00 -20.41
N ALA A 38 -7.50 18.79 -20.60
CA ALA A 38 -7.90 18.25 -21.90
C ALA A 38 -9.31 18.70 -22.33
N GLY A 39 -9.95 19.55 -21.52
CA GLY A 39 -11.25 20.15 -21.83
C GLY A 39 -12.46 19.28 -21.47
N PHE A 40 -12.28 18.24 -20.66
CA PHE A 40 -13.41 17.56 -20.03
C PHE A 40 -14.04 18.47 -18.97
N ASP A 41 -15.36 18.40 -18.80
CA ASP A 41 -16.04 19.02 -17.66
C ASP A 41 -15.68 18.31 -16.33
N GLU A 42 -16.09 18.92 -15.21
CA GLU A 42 -15.74 18.45 -13.88
C GLU A 42 -16.28 17.04 -13.58
N GLU A 43 -17.50 16.73 -14.01
CA GLU A 43 -18.13 15.42 -13.79
C GLU A 43 -17.41 14.32 -14.58
N SER A 44 -17.10 14.60 -15.85
CA SER A 44 -16.38 13.68 -16.73
C SER A 44 -14.95 13.46 -16.24
N ALA A 45 -14.24 14.53 -15.89
CA ALA A 45 -12.89 14.45 -15.34
C ALA A 45 -12.85 13.64 -14.04
N LYS A 46 -13.82 13.87 -13.15
CA LYS A 46 -13.98 13.09 -11.91
C LYS A 46 -14.33 11.63 -12.20
N THR A 47 -15.17 11.35 -13.19
CA THR A 47 -15.54 9.97 -13.56
C THR A 47 -14.35 9.18 -14.08
N ILE A 48 -13.49 9.81 -14.89
CA ILE A 48 -12.23 9.22 -15.36
C ILE A 48 -11.31 8.93 -14.17
N ALA A 49 -11.08 9.93 -13.30
CA ALA A 49 -10.25 9.78 -12.09
C ALA A 49 -10.76 8.70 -11.12
N VAL A 50 -12.09 8.55 -10.99
CA VAL A 50 -12.70 7.45 -10.23
C VAL A 50 -12.41 6.10 -10.88
N GLY A 51 -12.50 6.01 -12.22
CA GLY A 51 -12.20 4.78 -12.95
C GLY A 51 -10.76 4.33 -12.76
N ASP A 52 -9.82 5.27 -12.84
CA ASP A 52 -8.39 5.07 -12.63
C ASP A 52 -8.09 4.57 -11.21
N GLN A 53 -8.44 5.36 -10.19
CA GLN A 53 -8.19 5.01 -8.79
C GLN A 53 -8.92 3.76 -8.29
N ARG A 54 -9.99 3.30 -8.95
CA ARG A 54 -10.69 2.10 -8.50
C ARG A 54 -9.94 0.81 -8.81
N VAL A 55 -9.03 0.82 -9.78
CA VAL A 55 -8.17 -0.34 -10.10
C VAL A 55 -7.28 -0.70 -8.91
N GLU A 56 -6.90 0.25 -8.06
CA GLU A 56 -6.18 -0.01 -6.80
C GLU A 56 -7.02 -0.75 -5.75
N SER A 57 -8.03 -0.06 -5.21
CA SER A 57 -8.69 -0.52 -3.97
C SER A 57 -10.19 -0.20 -3.94
N GLY A 58 -10.74 0.14 -5.10
CA GLY A 58 -12.13 0.56 -5.24
C GLY A 58 -13.12 -0.57 -5.47
N ASP A 59 -12.63 -1.77 -5.79
CA ASP A 59 -13.42 -2.96 -6.07
C ASP A 59 -12.74 -4.22 -5.50
N MET A 60 -13.53 -5.15 -4.98
CA MET A 60 -13.06 -6.40 -4.38
C MET A 60 -12.27 -7.28 -5.37
N GLN A 61 -12.56 -7.15 -6.66
CA GLN A 61 -11.84 -7.89 -7.71
C GLN A 61 -10.40 -7.39 -7.93
N TYR A 62 -10.05 -6.21 -7.42
CA TYR A 62 -8.71 -5.66 -7.51
C TYR A 62 -7.91 -5.77 -6.22
N VAL A 63 -8.57 -5.94 -5.07
CA VAL A 63 -7.87 -6.24 -3.81
C VAL A 63 -7.32 -7.67 -3.84
N GLY A 64 -6.06 -7.80 -4.22
CA GLY A 64 -5.33 -9.08 -4.28
C GLY A 64 -4.00 -9.00 -3.53
N PRO A 65 -3.97 -9.26 -2.22
CA PRO A 65 -2.74 -9.09 -1.46
C PRO A 65 -1.62 -10.01 -1.96
N VAL A 66 -0.43 -9.49 -2.26
CA VAL A 66 0.71 -10.32 -2.71
C VAL A 66 1.10 -11.41 -1.73
N LEU A 67 1.02 -11.15 -0.42
CA LEU A 67 1.22 -12.19 0.60
C LEU A 67 0.20 -13.33 0.43
N ALA A 68 -1.02 -13.04 0.00
CA ALA A 68 -2.05 -14.03 -0.30
C ALA A 68 -1.71 -14.82 -1.57
N TYR A 69 -1.64 -14.13 -2.71
CA TYR A 69 -1.61 -14.81 -3.99
C TYR A 69 -0.24 -15.44 -4.30
N ALA A 70 0.88 -14.88 -3.83
CA ALA A 70 2.20 -15.38 -4.19
C ALA A 70 2.86 -16.22 -3.08
N CYS A 71 2.52 -16.00 -1.81
CA CYS A 71 3.28 -16.56 -0.70
C CYS A 71 2.54 -17.70 0.03
N VAL A 72 1.25 -17.54 0.31
CA VAL A 72 0.51 -18.49 1.16
C VAL A 72 -0.54 -19.32 0.41
N ALA A 73 -1.35 -18.71 -0.47
CA ALA A 73 -2.47 -19.39 -1.13
C ALA A 73 -2.15 -19.83 -2.57
N LYS A 74 -1.17 -19.20 -3.24
CA LYS A 74 -0.81 -19.46 -4.65
C LYS A 74 -2.01 -19.30 -5.60
N ASP A 75 -2.57 -18.10 -5.62
CA ASP A 75 -3.76 -17.74 -6.41
C ASP A 75 -3.35 -17.16 -7.77
N ASP A 76 -3.25 -18.04 -8.77
CA ASP A 76 -2.85 -17.70 -10.13
C ASP A 76 -3.73 -16.59 -10.76
N LEU A 77 -5.03 -16.55 -10.45
CA LEU A 77 -5.92 -15.54 -11.03
C LEU A 77 -5.58 -14.16 -10.48
N ARG A 78 -5.45 -14.03 -9.16
CA ARG A 78 -5.11 -12.74 -8.53
C ARG A 78 -3.72 -12.28 -8.94
N SER A 79 -2.77 -13.21 -9.00
CA SER A 79 -1.42 -12.92 -9.50
C SER A 79 -1.44 -12.43 -10.95
N LYS A 80 -2.20 -13.09 -11.83
CA LYS A 80 -2.36 -12.65 -13.23
C LYS A 80 -2.99 -11.26 -13.32
N LEU A 81 -4.06 -11.01 -12.56
CA LEU A 81 -4.75 -9.71 -12.54
C LEU A 81 -3.84 -8.59 -12.05
N ALA A 82 -3.06 -8.82 -10.98
CA ALA A 82 -2.07 -7.86 -10.51
C ALA A 82 -1.05 -7.54 -11.62
N GLY A 83 -0.56 -8.56 -12.32
CA GLY A 83 0.34 -8.41 -13.46
C GLY A 83 -0.26 -7.59 -14.61
N GLU A 84 -1.50 -7.90 -15.01
CA GLU A 84 -2.18 -7.21 -16.12
C GLU A 84 -2.52 -5.75 -15.82
N ARG A 85 -2.65 -5.37 -14.54
CA ARG A 85 -3.11 -4.03 -14.13
C ARG A 85 -1.99 -3.11 -13.68
N HIS A 86 -1.04 -3.62 -12.89
CA HIS A 86 0.01 -2.81 -12.27
C HIS A 86 1.39 -3.08 -12.90
N TYR A 87 1.61 -4.26 -13.48
CA TYR A 87 2.92 -4.65 -14.02
C TYR A 87 2.85 -5.03 -15.51
N PRO A 88 2.41 -4.11 -16.40
CA PRO A 88 2.18 -4.44 -17.79
C PRO A 88 3.48 -4.85 -18.50
N SER A 89 3.62 -6.15 -18.73
CA SER A 89 4.78 -6.77 -19.39
C SER A 89 4.35 -7.59 -20.61
N ALA A 90 5.26 -7.74 -21.57
CA ALA A 90 5.08 -8.64 -22.71
C ALA A 90 5.50 -10.10 -22.39
N GLY A 91 6.12 -10.32 -21.22
CA GLY A 91 6.58 -11.63 -20.78
C GLY A 91 5.45 -12.62 -20.54
N THR A 92 5.76 -13.92 -20.67
CA THR A 92 4.82 -14.98 -20.31
C THR A 92 4.58 -15.02 -18.81
N PHE A 93 3.33 -15.25 -18.41
CA PHE A 93 2.92 -15.41 -17.03
C PHE A 93 2.13 -16.72 -16.84
N PRO A 94 2.39 -17.51 -15.78
CA PRO A 94 3.46 -17.35 -14.79
C PRO A 94 4.85 -17.57 -15.41
N GLY A 95 5.89 -16.93 -14.87
CA GLY A 95 7.22 -16.96 -15.48
C GLY A 95 8.30 -16.26 -14.66
N ALA A 96 9.56 -16.49 -15.02
CA ALA A 96 10.71 -15.90 -14.33
C ALA A 96 10.61 -14.36 -14.34
N PRO A 97 10.88 -13.65 -13.22
CA PRO A 97 10.74 -12.19 -13.14
C PRO A 97 11.50 -11.45 -14.25
N GLU A 98 12.67 -11.95 -14.64
CA GLU A 98 13.54 -11.37 -15.66
C GLU A 98 12.85 -11.34 -17.04
N THR A 99 11.95 -12.28 -17.30
CA THR A 99 11.14 -12.32 -18.53
C THR A 99 9.93 -11.40 -18.48
N ARG A 100 9.54 -10.92 -17.29
CA ARG A 100 8.36 -10.09 -17.02
C ARG A 100 8.73 -8.62 -16.79
N THR A 101 9.77 -8.14 -17.46
CA THR A 101 10.22 -6.75 -17.34
C THR A 101 9.12 -5.79 -17.79
N VAL A 102 8.87 -4.74 -17.00
CA VAL A 102 7.93 -3.66 -17.31
C VAL A 102 8.69 -2.53 -17.99
N LEU A 103 8.20 -2.11 -19.16
CA LEU A 103 8.75 -1.00 -19.92
C LEU A 103 7.81 0.22 -19.80
N PRO A 104 8.31 1.39 -19.36
CA PRO A 104 7.47 2.56 -19.15
C PRO A 104 6.88 3.04 -20.48
N GLY A 105 5.56 3.16 -20.54
CA GLY A 105 4.84 3.50 -21.77
C GLY A 105 5.07 2.51 -22.93
N GLY A 106 5.44 1.27 -22.64
CA GLY A 106 5.58 0.21 -23.64
C GLY A 106 4.24 -0.26 -24.21
N ASP A 107 4.28 -1.13 -25.22
CA ASP A 107 3.08 -1.64 -25.89
C ASP A 107 2.08 -2.32 -24.93
N PRO A 108 2.51 -3.17 -23.96
CA PRO A 108 1.58 -3.76 -22.98
C PRO A 108 0.85 -2.68 -22.16
N ALA A 109 1.56 -1.62 -21.74
CA ALA A 109 1.00 -0.55 -20.94
C ALA A 109 0.01 0.33 -21.73
N LYS A 110 0.29 0.57 -23.01
CA LYS A 110 -0.55 1.40 -23.88
C LYS A 110 -1.78 0.67 -24.42
N LYS A 111 -1.77 -0.66 -24.46
CA LYS A 111 -2.79 -1.47 -25.15
C LYS A 111 -4.22 -1.08 -24.79
N ALA A 112 -4.55 -1.08 -23.49
CA ALA A 112 -5.90 -0.75 -23.03
C ALA A 112 -6.30 0.69 -23.38
N ALA A 113 -5.37 1.64 -23.22
CA ALA A 113 -5.58 3.05 -23.54
C ALA A 113 -5.81 3.27 -25.04
N LEU A 114 -5.05 2.58 -25.89
CA LEU A 114 -5.22 2.65 -27.36
C LEU A 114 -6.51 1.98 -27.83
N ASP A 115 -7.01 0.97 -27.12
CA ASP A 115 -8.27 0.32 -27.46
C ASP A 115 -9.47 1.16 -27.01
N VAL A 116 -9.41 1.80 -25.84
CA VAL A 116 -10.53 2.62 -25.33
C VAL A 116 -10.72 3.93 -26.09
N ILE A 117 -9.69 4.51 -26.71
CA ILE A 117 -9.85 5.71 -27.56
C ILE A 117 -10.55 5.42 -28.89
N LYS A 118 -10.69 4.14 -29.27
CA LYS A 118 -11.37 3.72 -30.53
C LYS A 118 -12.87 3.52 -30.33
N VAL A 119 -13.42 3.78 -29.15
CA VAL A 119 -14.87 3.63 -28.90
C VAL A 119 -15.66 4.55 -29.83
N PRO A 120 -16.84 4.12 -30.33
CA PRO A 120 -17.70 5.00 -31.13
C PRO A 120 -18.08 6.26 -30.34
N ALA A 121 -18.13 7.42 -31.00
CA ALA A 121 -18.45 8.70 -30.34
C ALA A 121 -19.77 8.65 -29.55
N GLY A 122 -20.79 7.96 -30.08
CA GLY A 122 -22.08 7.77 -29.38
C GLY A 122 -22.01 6.94 -28.08
N GLN A 123 -20.88 6.26 -27.80
CA GLN A 123 -20.64 5.48 -26.59
C GLN A 123 -19.66 6.14 -25.63
N ALA A 124 -18.95 7.21 -26.05
CA ALA A 124 -17.85 7.80 -25.31
C ALA A 124 -18.24 8.25 -23.89
N ASN A 125 -19.41 8.86 -23.73
CA ASN A 125 -19.92 9.28 -22.41
C ASN A 125 -20.08 8.13 -21.41
N TYR A 126 -20.43 6.94 -21.90
CA TYR A 126 -20.65 5.76 -21.06
C TYR A 126 -19.35 5.00 -20.76
N MET A 127 -18.25 5.35 -21.42
CA MET A 127 -16.98 4.64 -21.37
C MET A 127 -15.88 5.41 -20.61
N LEU A 128 -16.19 6.55 -20.00
CA LEU A 128 -15.24 7.37 -19.22
C LEU A 128 -14.60 6.60 -18.06
N PHE A 129 -15.37 5.73 -17.41
CA PHE A 129 -14.85 4.88 -16.35
C PHE A 129 -13.79 3.90 -16.87
N ARG A 130 -14.07 3.25 -18.02
CA ARG A 130 -13.12 2.36 -18.69
C ARG A 130 -11.89 3.10 -19.21
N LEU A 131 -12.05 4.37 -19.60
CA LEU A 131 -10.92 5.23 -19.92
C LEU A 131 -10.00 5.41 -18.71
N GLY A 132 -10.57 5.70 -17.54
CA GLY A 132 -9.80 5.76 -16.28
C GLY A 132 -9.05 4.47 -15.99
N GLU A 133 -9.73 3.32 -16.01
CA GLU A 133 -9.09 2.01 -15.79
C GLU A 133 -7.95 1.72 -16.77
N ALA A 134 -8.06 2.18 -18.02
CA ALA A 134 -7.04 2.00 -19.03
C ALA A 134 -5.83 2.95 -18.82
N LEU A 135 -6.08 4.16 -18.31
CA LEU A 135 -5.03 5.11 -17.95
C LEU A 135 -4.21 4.62 -16.76
N HIS A 136 -4.84 3.97 -15.79
CA HIS A 136 -4.16 3.39 -14.63
C HIS A 136 -3.00 2.46 -15.05
N ILE A 137 -3.26 1.49 -15.92
CA ILE A 137 -2.23 0.55 -16.43
C ILE A 137 -1.08 1.29 -17.11
N LEU A 138 -1.41 2.34 -17.87
CA LEU A 138 -0.41 3.17 -18.51
C LEU A 138 0.46 3.87 -17.46
N GLN A 139 -0.14 4.51 -16.47
CA GLN A 139 0.56 5.24 -15.40
C GLN A 139 1.50 4.34 -14.59
N ASP A 140 1.02 3.16 -14.20
CA ASP A 140 1.74 2.19 -13.38
C ASP A 140 3.00 1.63 -14.05
N SER A 141 3.04 1.65 -15.39
CA SER A 141 4.25 1.25 -16.11
C SER A 141 5.48 2.10 -15.76
N TRP A 142 5.32 3.33 -15.24
CA TRP A 142 6.43 4.16 -14.78
C TRP A 142 6.84 3.88 -13.34
N SER A 143 5.91 3.72 -12.41
CA SER A 143 6.22 3.39 -10.99
C SER A 143 6.90 2.02 -10.91
N HIS A 144 6.41 1.05 -11.68
CA HIS A 144 6.86 -0.34 -11.69
C HIS A 144 7.88 -0.69 -12.78
N GLN A 145 8.50 0.29 -13.46
CA GLN A 145 9.46 0.02 -14.53
C GLN A 145 10.68 -0.83 -14.08
N GLY A 146 11.02 -1.85 -14.87
CA GLY A 146 12.11 -2.79 -14.60
C GLY A 146 11.65 -4.21 -14.30
N ILE A 147 12.55 -5.01 -13.70
CA ILE A 147 12.28 -6.41 -13.33
C ILE A 147 11.47 -6.42 -12.02
N PRO A 148 10.27 -7.04 -11.98
CA PRO A 148 9.45 -7.11 -10.77
C PRO A 148 10.22 -7.69 -9.57
N GLY A 149 10.09 -7.02 -8.44
CA GLY A 149 10.64 -7.48 -7.16
C GLY A 149 9.88 -8.70 -6.64
N ILE A 150 10.57 -9.53 -5.85
CA ILE A 150 9.97 -10.70 -5.20
C ILE A 150 9.99 -10.47 -3.70
N PRO A 151 8.82 -10.46 -3.04
CA PRO A 151 8.77 -10.38 -1.60
C PRO A 151 9.55 -11.50 -0.94
N GLN A 152 10.42 -11.10 0.00
CA GLN A 152 11.24 -12.02 0.80
C GLN A 152 11.17 -11.57 2.27
N PRO A 153 10.04 -11.79 2.94
CA PRO A 153 9.91 -11.45 4.36
C PRO A 153 11.00 -12.12 5.19
N ALA A 154 11.59 -11.36 6.13
CA ALA A 154 12.72 -11.84 6.95
C ALA A 154 12.38 -13.00 7.90
N ASP A 155 11.11 -13.36 8.07
CA ASP A 155 10.68 -14.46 8.93
C ASP A 155 11.09 -15.85 8.38
N GLY A 156 11.33 -15.95 7.06
CA GLY A 156 11.67 -17.19 6.37
C GLY A 156 10.59 -18.27 6.43
N ILE A 157 9.37 -17.95 6.87
CA ILE A 157 8.29 -18.93 7.06
C ILE A 157 7.60 -19.23 5.75
N PHE A 158 7.43 -18.21 4.91
CA PHE A 158 6.78 -18.36 3.60
C PHE A 158 7.69 -17.84 2.51
N VAL A 159 7.95 -18.72 1.55
CA VAL A 159 8.70 -18.37 0.33
C VAL A 159 7.67 -18.01 -0.73
N CYS A 160 7.68 -16.75 -1.16
CA CYS A 160 6.83 -16.30 -2.26
C CYS A 160 7.28 -16.93 -3.57
N ASP A 161 6.31 -17.43 -4.34
CA ASP A 161 6.55 -18.03 -5.65
C ASP A 161 7.08 -16.95 -6.61
N ARG A 162 8.33 -17.10 -7.03
CA ARG A 162 8.99 -16.17 -7.95
C ARG A 162 8.30 -16.07 -9.31
N ALA A 163 7.61 -17.13 -9.74
CA ALA A 163 6.91 -17.14 -11.02
C ALA A 163 5.59 -16.36 -10.99
N GLN A 164 5.04 -16.13 -9.78
CA GLN A 164 3.76 -15.47 -9.54
C GLN A 164 3.91 -14.11 -8.86
N ALA A 165 4.96 -13.87 -8.10
CA ALA A 165 5.11 -12.64 -7.35
C ALA A 165 5.29 -11.42 -8.26
N TRP A 166 4.67 -10.33 -7.82
CA TRP A 166 4.90 -8.98 -8.31
C TRP A 166 5.32 -8.10 -7.14
N GLY A 167 5.97 -6.99 -7.47
CA GLY A 167 6.48 -6.05 -6.49
C GLY A 167 7.36 -5.03 -7.16
N HIS A 168 7.57 -3.91 -6.47
CA HIS A 168 8.42 -2.84 -6.96
C HIS A 168 9.83 -3.35 -7.32
N PRO A 169 10.35 -2.99 -8.52
CA PRO A 169 11.71 -3.35 -8.92
C PRO A 169 12.77 -2.81 -7.97
N ALA A 170 13.92 -3.49 -7.87
CA ALA A 170 15.02 -3.09 -6.98
C ALA A 170 15.54 -1.67 -7.29
N ALA A 171 15.63 -1.31 -8.57
CA ALA A 171 16.02 0.03 -9.00
C ALA A 171 15.05 1.14 -8.54
N ARG A 172 13.80 0.76 -8.22
CA ARG A 172 12.74 1.65 -7.76
C ARG A 172 12.58 1.68 -6.23
N GLY A 173 13.46 1.00 -5.49
CA GLY A 173 13.40 0.87 -4.03
C GLY A 173 13.12 -0.55 -3.55
N GLY A 174 12.70 -1.45 -4.45
CA GLY A 174 12.41 -2.84 -4.15
C GLY A 174 11.02 -3.06 -3.55
N TRP A 175 10.64 -4.33 -3.48
CA TRP A 175 9.30 -4.82 -3.12
C TRP A 175 8.76 -4.34 -1.75
N ASN A 176 9.63 -3.86 -0.85
CA ASN A 176 9.24 -3.41 0.49
C ASN A 176 9.45 -1.91 0.70
N SER A 177 9.25 -1.10 -0.33
CA SER A 177 9.46 0.34 -0.26
C SER A 177 8.47 1.09 -1.15
N HIS A 178 7.85 2.14 -0.62
CA HIS A 178 7.03 3.08 -1.39
C HIS A 178 7.85 4.05 -2.27
N LYS A 179 9.19 3.91 -2.35
CA LYS A 179 10.03 4.84 -3.12
C LYS A 179 9.66 4.89 -4.60
N ALA A 180 9.15 3.80 -5.16
CA ALA A 180 8.67 3.74 -6.53
C ALA A 180 7.45 4.63 -6.78
N ASP A 181 6.65 4.80 -5.73
CA ASP A 181 5.46 5.64 -5.69
C ASP A 181 5.85 7.12 -5.50
N LEU A 182 7.05 7.38 -4.99
CA LEU A 182 7.85 8.60 -5.05
C LEU A 182 7.76 9.60 -6.25
N THR A 183 6.76 10.48 -6.49
CA THR A 183 6.81 11.40 -7.66
C THR A 183 8.06 12.30 -7.69
N MET A 184 8.54 12.78 -6.54
CA MET A 184 9.81 13.53 -6.48
C MET A 184 11.05 12.65 -6.58
N ALA A 185 10.93 11.35 -6.29
CA ALA A 185 12.03 10.43 -6.52
C ALA A 185 12.23 10.20 -8.02
N TRP A 186 11.17 10.44 -8.83
CA TRP A 186 11.12 10.17 -10.25
C TRP A 186 10.49 11.32 -11.05
N PRO A 187 11.07 12.54 -11.01
CA PRO A 187 10.45 13.73 -11.60
C PRO A 187 10.31 13.63 -13.12
N ALA A 188 11.33 13.12 -13.81
CA ALA A 188 11.30 12.92 -15.26
C ALA A 188 10.22 11.91 -15.68
N ASP A 189 10.09 10.82 -14.94
CA ASP A 189 9.08 9.80 -15.17
C ASP A 189 7.67 10.34 -14.92
N THR A 190 7.49 11.13 -13.86
CA THR A 190 6.20 11.77 -13.56
C THR A 190 5.77 12.70 -14.71
N VAL A 191 6.69 13.47 -15.29
CA VAL A 191 6.40 14.32 -16.46
C VAL A 191 6.07 13.46 -17.68
N ALA A 192 6.85 12.42 -17.95
CA ALA A 192 6.64 11.53 -19.11
C ALA A 192 5.29 10.80 -19.02
N MET A 193 4.96 10.28 -17.84
CA MET A 193 3.66 9.66 -17.53
C MET A 193 2.51 10.65 -17.74
N ALA A 194 2.60 11.84 -17.13
CA ALA A 194 1.55 12.84 -17.24
C ALA A 194 1.31 13.27 -18.69
N LYS A 195 2.39 13.36 -19.48
CA LYS A 195 2.31 13.65 -20.91
C LYS A 195 1.59 12.53 -21.67
N ALA A 196 1.96 11.27 -21.45
CA ALA A 196 1.34 10.13 -22.11
C ALA A 196 -0.15 10.01 -21.79
N VAL A 197 -0.52 10.21 -20.51
CA VAL A 197 -1.92 10.26 -20.07
C VAL A 197 -2.67 11.40 -20.78
N TYR A 198 -2.08 12.59 -20.82
CA TYR A 198 -2.66 13.74 -21.50
C TYR A 198 -2.89 13.49 -22.99
N GLU A 199 -1.93 12.86 -23.67
CA GLU A 199 -2.04 12.49 -25.08
C GLU A 199 -3.20 11.51 -25.35
N VAL A 200 -3.45 10.56 -24.45
CA VAL A 200 -4.61 9.65 -24.54
C VAL A 200 -5.92 10.41 -24.35
N LEU A 201 -5.99 11.29 -23.34
CA LEU A 201 -7.18 12.13 -23.05
C LEU A 201 -7.54 13.04 -24.24
N MET A 202 -6.53 13.57 -24.93
CA MET A 202 -6.67 14.39 -26.13
C MET A 202 -7.22 13.59 -27.33
N GLN A 203 -6.85 12.32 -27.46
CA GLN A 203 -7.31 11.44 -28.54
C GLN A 203 -8.70 10.84 -28.31
N TYR A 204 -9.20 10.88 -27.07
CA TYR A 204 -10.52 10.32 -26.75
C TYR A 204 -11.64 11.01 -27.56
N PRO A 205 -12.68 10.28 -27.99
CA PRO A 205 -13.77 10.88 -28.75
C PRO A 205 -14.47 12.01 -27.99
N GLN A 206 -15.05 12.95 -28.75
CA GLN A 206 -15.84 14.03 -28.16
C GLN A 206 -17.09 13.47 -27.48
N LEU A 207 -17.39 14.02 -26.30
CA LEU A 207 -18.52 13.61 -25.45
C LEU A 207 -19.85 14.21 -25.90
N SER A 208 -19.80 15.39 -26.49
CA SER A 208 -20.97 16.14 -26.95
C SER A 208 -20.73 16.72 -28.34
N GLN A 209 -21.74 17.38 -28.90
CA GLN A 209 -21.59 18.13 -30.15
C GLN A 209 -20.72 19.39 -29.99
N THR A 210 -20.48 19.85 -28.76
CA THR A 210 -19.58 20.96 -28.47
C THR A 210 -18.15 20.44 -28.36
N ALA A 211 -17.24 21.04 -29.14
CA ALA A 211 -15.83 20.69 -29.09
C ALA A 211 -15.22 21.03 -27.71
N ARG A 212 -14.47 20.08 -27.13
CA ARG A 212 -13.66 20.32 -25.93
C ARG A 212 -12.62 21.41 -26.21
N THR A 213 -12.45 22.33 -25.25
CA THR A 213 -11.38 23.33 -25.29
C THR A 213 -10.20 22.86 -24.45
N SER A 214 -9.21 22.28 -25.10
CA SER A 214 -7.99 21.79 -24.46
C SER A 214 -6.89 22.86 -24.40
N ARG A 215 -6.06 22.82 -23.36
CA ARG A 215 -4.80 23.57 -23.33
C ARG A 215 -3.71 22.86 -24.14
N LYS A 216 -2.63 23.55 -24.48
CA LYS A 216 -1.45 22.87 -25.08
C LYS A 216 -0.57 22.29 -23.98
N TRP A 217 0.13 21.18 -24.26
CA TRP A 217 1.05 20.56 -23.31
C TRP A 217 2.06 21.56 -22.71
N ASP A 218 2.67 22.40 -23.54
CA ASP A 218 3.65 23.41 -23.11
C ASP A 218 3.07 24.46 -22.15
N GLN A 219 1.74 24.66 -22.16
CA GLN A 219 1.05 25.57 -21.24
C GLN A 219 0.75 24.93 -19.89
N ILE A 220 0.66 23.60 -19.83
CA ILE A 220 0.29 22.86 -18.60
C ILE A 220 1.49 22.23 -17.92
N ARG A 221 2.52 21.85 -18.67
CA ARG A 221 3.74 21.22 -18.14
C ARG A 221 4.38 22.01 -16.99
N PRO A 222 4.54 23.35 -17.06
CA PRO A 222 5.12 24.11 -15.95
C PRO A 222 4.32 24.02 -14.65
N SER A 223 3.00 23.83 -14.73
CA SER A 223 2.15 23.68 -13.54
C SER A 223 2.44 22.39 -12.76
N LEU A 224 3.02 21.37 -13.40
CA LEU A 224 3.38 20.11 -12.75
C LEU A 224 4.53 20.22 -11.77
N ASP A 225 5.41 21.24 -11.89
CA ASP A 225 6.62 21.33 -11.07
C ASP A 225 6.27 21.36 -9.56
N GLY A 226 5.21 22.06 -9.18
CA GLY A 226 4.73 22.09 -7.80
C GLY A 226 4.15 20.74 -7.32
N PHE A 227 3.50 19.99 -8.21
CA PHE A 227 2.98 18.64 -7.89
C PHE A 227 4.13 17.65 -7.70
N ILE A 228 5.11 17.69 -8.60
CA ILE A 228 6.26 16.78 -8.62
C ILE A 228 7.13 16.98 -7.37
N THR A 229 7.35 18.24 -6.98
CA THR A 229 8.28 18.61 -5.89
C THR A 229 7.64 18.67 -4.51
N ALA A 230 6.30 18.75 -4.42
CA ALA A 230 5.59 18.60 -3.15
C ALA A 230 6.08 17.33 -2.45
N SER A 231 6.18 17.34 -1.12
CA SER A 231 6.82 16.30 -0.30
C SER A 231 6.02 15.87 0.93
N THR A 232 4.79 16.37 0.99
CA THR A 232 3.87 16.19 2.09
C THR A 232 2.43 16.25 1.56
N LYS A 233 1.49 15.65 2.28
CA LYS A 233 0.05 15.77 1.97
C LYS A 233 -0.40 17.23 2.01
N THR A 234 0.14 18.03 2.93
CA THR A 234 -0.14 19.48 3.03
C THR A 234 0.26 20.24 1.75
N GLU A 235 1.41 19.92 1.16
CA GLU A 235 1.88 20.56 -0.08
C GLU A 235 1.08 20.10 -1.29
N LYS A 236 0.79 18.80 -1.42
CA LYS A 236 -0.09 18.26 -2.48
C LYS A 236 -1.48 18.88 -2.40
N LYS A 237 -2.06 18.96 -1.20
CA LYS A 237 -3.34 19.63 -0.94
C LYS A 237 -3.33 21.07 -1.45
N ARG A 238 -2.28 21.84 -1.13
CA ARG A 238 -2.15 23.24 -1.59
C ARG A 238 -2.10 23.32 -3.11
N TRP A 239 -1.35 22.44 -3.75
CA TRP A 239 -1.24 22.40 -5.20
C TRP A 239 -2.58 22.07 -5.86
N PHE A 240 -3.31 21.04 -5.38
CA PHE A 240 -4.62 20.70 -5.91
C PHE A 240 -5.64 21.83 -5.74
N ALA A 241 -5.69 22.43 -4.56
CA ALA A 241 -6.58 23.55 -4.28
C ALA A 241 -6.27 24.76 -5.19
N SER A 242 -4.99 25.08 -5.45
CA SER A 242 -4.62 26.18 -6.36
C SER A 242 -4.95 25.89 -7.83
N HIS A 243 -5.21 24.63 -8.18
CA HIS A 243 -5.58 24.21 -9.53
C HIS A 243 -7.06 23.82 -9.64
N GLY A 244 -7.90 24.26 -8.69
CA GLY A 244 -9.35 24.13 -8.78
C GLY A 244 -9.92 22.79 -8.30
N ILE A 245 -9.10 21.90 -7.73
CA ILE A 245 -9.57 20.64 -7.12
C ILE A 245 -9.81 20.89 -5.63
N SER A 246 -11.08 21.05 -5.26
CA SER A 246 -11.52 21.42 -3.90
C SER A 246 -11.53 20.23 -2.94
N ASP A 247 -12.03 19.08 -3.38
CA ASP A 247 -11.99 17.84 -2.60
C ASP A 247 -10.62 17.18 -2.73
N VAL A 248 -9.79 17.38 -1.72
CA VAL A 248 -8.45 16.77 -1.60
C VAL A 248 -8.43 15.57 -0.65
N SER A 249 -9.60 15.09 -0.20
CA SER A 249 -9.66 14.02 0.80
C SER A 249 -9.04 12.71 0.30
N PHE A 250 -8.94 12.51 -1.02
CA PHE A 250 -8.24 11.37 -1.63
C PHE A 250 -6.78 11.21 -1.17
N LEU A 251 -6.13 12.27 -0.67
CA LEU A 251 -4.78 12.20 -0.08
C LEU A 251 -4.74 11.51 1.31
N GLU A 252 -5.85 11.02 1.85
CA GLU A 252 -5.91 10.39 3.18
C GLU A 252 -4.88 9.27 3.33
N GLY A 253 -4.87 8.34 2.37
CA GLY A 253 -4.16 7.07 2.47
C GLY A 253 -2.84 6.98 1.70
N ILE A 254 -2.36 8.08 1.12
CA ILE A 254 -1.08 8.07 0.39
C ILE A 254 0.11 8.03 1.36
N SER A 255 1.22 7.47 0.90
CA SER A 255 2.46 7.18 1.61
C SER A 255 3.32 8.42 1.88
N LEU A 256 2.69 9.60 1.91
CA LEU A 256 3.37 10.86 2.19
C LEU A 256 3.17 11.20 3.65
N ARG A 257 4.16 11.86 4.22
CA ARG A 257 3.95 12.47 5.53
C ARG A 257 2.91 13.60 5.45
N ASP A 258 2.17 13.80 6.52
CA ASP A 258 1.11 14.82 6.57
C ASP A 258 1.64 16.25 6.27
N GLY A 259 2.79 16.62 6.82
CA GLY A 259 3.47 17.89 6.62
C GLY A 259 3.26 18.89 7.77
N ALA A 260 3.05 20.17 7.44
CA ALA A 260 2.92 21.22 8.44
C ALA A 260 1.67 21.09 9.33
N GLN A 261 0.66 20.35 8.86
CA GLN A 261 -0.58 20.09 9.59
C GLN A 261 -0.94 18.60 9.50
N PRO A 262 -1.53 18.02 10.55
CA PRO A 262 -2.23 16.73 10.49
C PRO A 262 -3.16 16.62 9.29
N PHE A 263 -3.13 15.49 8.60
CA PHE A 263 -4.06 15.20 7.51
C PHE A 263 -5.21 14.31 8.01
N ASP A 264 -6.31 14.96 8.41
CA ASP A 264 -7.46 14.32 9.07
C ASP A 264 -8.70 14.15 8.16
N LEU A 265 -8.55 14.39 6.85
CA LEU A 265 -9.67 14.23 5.91
C LEU A 265 -9.98 12.75 5.69
N LYS A 266 -11.27 12.46 5.46
CA LYS A 266 -11.79 11.12 5.18
C LYS A 266 -12.33 11.06 3.76
N TRP A 267 -11.80 10.15 2.95
CA TRP A 267 -12.20 10.04 1.56
C TRP A 267 -13.38 9.07 1.39
N ALA A 268 -14.55 9.62 1.04
CA ALA A 268 -15.73 8.81 0.74
C ALA A 268 -15.64 8.05 -0.60
N GLY A 269 -14.64 8.36 -1.45
CA GLY A 269 -14.47 7.74 -2.77
C GLY A 269 -13.93 6.31 -2.74
N ARG A 270 -13.40 5.83 -1.60
CA ARG A 270 -12.92 4.46 -1.41
C ARG A 270 -14.10 3.53 -1.05
N LYS A 271 -14.75 3.01 -2.08
CA LYS A 271 -16.12 2.46 -2.05
C LYS A 271 -16.31 1.05 -1.49
N LEU A 272 -15.29 0.41 -0.91
CA LEU A 272 -15.54 -0.84 -0.19
C LEU A 272 -16.19 -0.51 1.16
N PRO A 273 -17.43 -0.95 1.43
CA PRO A 273 -18.09 -0.67 2.71
C PRO A 273 -17.28 -1.27 3.86
N PRO A 274 -17.36 -0.70 5.07
CA PRO A 274 -16.75 -1.31 6.23
C PRO A 274 -17.35 -2.71 6.46
N LEU A 275 -16.56 -3.60 7.06
CA LEU A 275 -17.05 -4.92 7.44
C LEU A 275 -18.09 -4.80 8.56
N ALA A 276 -19.07 -5.69 8.54
CA ALA A 276 -20.08 -5.76 9.61
C ALA A 276 -19.51 -6.22 10.96
N THR A 277 -18.40 -6.96 10.93
CA THR A 277 -17.71 -7.47 12.13
C THR A 277 -16.19 -7.39 11.96
N PRO A 278 -15.43 -7.10 13.03
CA PRO A 278 -13.98 -7.20 13.02
C PRO A 278 -13.47 -8.65 13.13
N GLN A 279 -14.36 -9.63 13.30
CA GLN A 279 -14.00 -11.04 13.43
C GLN A 279 -13.94 -11.75 12.08
N SER A 280 -12.92 -12.57 11.89
CA SER A 280 -12.80 -13.48 10.76
C SER A 280 -13.49 -14.83 11.07
N ARG A 281 -14.14 -15.40 10.06
CA ARG A 281 -14.82 -16.71 10.10
C ARG A 281 -14.24 -17.59 9.00
N GLN A 282 -13.48 -18.62 9.37
CA GLN A 282 -12.79 -19.51 8.44
C GLN A 282 -12.93 -20.95 8.94
N HIS A 283 -13.81 -21.74 8.33
CA HIS A 283 -14.18 -23.09 8.82
C HIS A 283 -13.04 -24.10 8.73
N ALA A 284 -12.10 -23.90 7.79
CA ALA A 284 -10.94 -24.76 7.62
C ALA A 284 -9.78 -24.47 8.60
N VAL A 285 -9.87 -23.39 9.40
CA VAL A 285 -8.83 -22.99 10.34
C VAL A 285 -9.14 -23.53 11.73
N ASP A 286 -8.13 -24.06 12.42
CA ASP A 286 -8.23 -24.50 13.81
C ASP A 286 -8.87 -23.42 14.70
N ALA A 287 -9.85 -23.82 15.51
CA ALA A 287 -10.68 -22.88 16.27
C ALA A 287 -9.87 -22.09 17.32
N ASP A 288 -8.88 -22.71 17.97
CA ASP A 288 -7.98 -22.06 18.93
C ASP A 288 -7.09 -21.01 18.24
N LEU A 289 -6.55 -21.34 17.07
CA LEU A 289 -5.80 -20.40 16.24
C LEU A 289 -6.66 -19.22 15.74
N LEU A 290 -7.88 -19.48 15.26
CA LEU A 290 -8.77 -18.43 14.76
C LEU A 290 -9.23 -17.50 15.89
N ASP A 291 -9.59 -18.04 17.06
CA ASP A 291 -9.91 -17.26 18.25
C ASP A 291 -8.73 -16.38 18.68
N PHE A 292 -7.51 -16.94 18.70
CA PHE A 292 -6.29 -16.18 19.01
C PHE A 292 -6.14 -14.94 18.13
N PHE A 293 -6.23 -15.09 16.81
CA PHE A 293 -6.11 -13.95 15.89
C PHE A 293 -7.28 -12.97 16.00
N ASN A 294 -8.51 -13.46 16.19
CA ASN A 294 -9.68 -12.60 16.43
C ASN A 294 -9.48 -11.70 17.65
N ARG A 295 -9.02 -12.26 18.78
CA ARG A 295 -8.72 -11.50 20.00
C ARG A 295 -7.54 -10.54 19.79
N PHE A 296 -6.49 -10.99 19.13
CA PHE A 296 -5.32 -10.16 18.83
C PHE A 296 -5.70 -8.92 18.01
N PHE A 297 -6.38 -9.09 16.88
CA PHE A 297 -6.76 -7.98 16.01
C PHE A 297 -7.76 -7.04 16.68
N ALA A 298 -8.74 -7.57 17.41
CA ALA A 298 -9.70 -6.75 18.16
C ALA A 298 -9.02 -5.83 19.19
N GLN A 299 -7.95 -6.30 19.85
CA GLN A 299 -7.17 -5.47 20.77
C GLN A 299 -6.19 -4.55 20.03
N TRP A 300 -5.54 -5.02 18.96
CA TRP A 300 -4.54 -4.23 18.24
C TRP A 300 -5.13 -2.97 17.59
N VAL A 301 -6.34 -3.06 17.04
CA VAL A 301 -6.97 -1.90 16.40
C VAL A 301 -7.55 -0.90 17.40
N THR A 302 -7.73 -1.28 18.67
CA THR A 302 -8.36 -0.42 19.69
C THR A 302 -7.40 0.06 20.78
N THR A 303 -6.25 -0.58 20.98
CA THR A 303 -5.30 -0.23 22.03
C THR A 303 -4.45 1.01 21.71
N ALA A 304 -4.06 1.73 22.76
CA ALA A 304 -2.92 2.65 22.76
C ALA A 304 -1.75 2.12 23.62
N ASP A 305 -1.96 1.02 24.36
CA ASP A 305 -0.96 0.34 25.18
C ASP A 305 -0.40 -0.88 24.44
N PHE A 306 0.62 -0.62 23.61
CA PHE A 306 1.27 -1.64 22.79
C PHE A 306 2.19 -2.56 23.60
N ASP A 307 2.65 -2.11 24.77
CA ASP A 307 3.44 -2.93 25.68
C ASP A 307 2.57 -3.99 26.34
N ALA A 308 1.36 -3.64 26.76
CA ALA A 308 0.37 -4.60 27.24
C ALA A 308 -0.03 -5.60 26.14
N LEU A 309 -0.27 -5.12 24.92
CA LEU A 309 -0.59 -5.98 23.78
C LEU A 309 0.55 -6.97 23.47
N ALA A 310 1.80 -6.48 23.42
CA ALA A 310 2.98 -7.32 23.22
C ALA A 310 3.14 -8.35 24.34
N SER A 311 2.89 -7.97 25.60
CA SER A 311 2.92 -8.91 26.74
C SER A 311 1.81 -9.97 26.68
N ALA A 312 0.62 -9.61 26.20
CA ALA A 312 -0.53 -10.53 26.16
C ALA A 312 -0.41 -11.56 25.02
N PHE A 313 0.13 -11.15 23.86
CA PHE A 313 0.15 -11.99 22.66
C PHE A 313 1.56 -12.41 22.22
N GLY A 314 2.61 -11.75 22.66
CA GLY A 314 4.00 -12.12 22.37
C GLY A 314 4.52 -13.25 23.26
N PRO A 315 5.72 -13.81 22.95
CA PRO A 315 6.32 -14.90 23.73
C PRO A 315 6.63 -14.48 25.17
N GLU A 316 6.95 -15.45 26.03
CA GLU A 316 7.47 -15.16 27.36
C GLU A 316 8.82 -14.44 27.24
N PHE A 317 8.83 -13.17 27.62
CA PHE A 317 10.02 -12.33 27.54
C PHE A 317 10.89 -12.52 28.79
N GLY A 318 12.16 -12.85 28.60
CA GLY A 318 13.14 -12.91 29.69
C GLY A 318 13.30 -14.26 30.40
N SER A 319 12.57 -15.32 30.00
CA SER A 319 12.89 -16.68 30.44
C SER A 319 14.15 -17.19 29.72
N SER A 320 15.02 -17.93 30.40
CA SER A 320 16.16 -18.59 29.74
C SER A 320 15.64 -19.44 28.57
N ILE A 321 16.36 -19.41 27.45
CA ILE A 321 16.03 -19.97 26.13
C ILE A 321 15.82 -21.52 26.16
N ALA A 322 15.80 -22.13 27.34
CA ALA A 322 16.00 -23.55 27.59
C ALA A 322 14.85 -24.50 27.19
N LYS A 323 13.73 -24.02 26.62
CA LYS A 323 12.61 -24.89 26.19
C LYS A 323 11.96 -24.51 24.85
N ARG A 324 12.66 -23.80 23.95
CA ARG A 324 12.12 -23.60 22.60
C ARG A 324 12.41 -24.84 21.74
N PRO A 325 11.41 -25.39 21.03
CA PRO A 325 11.63 -26.48 20.07
C PRO A 325 12.76 -26.13 19.10
N ALA A 326 13.48 -27.16 18.63
CA ALA A 326 14.39 -26.99 17.50
C ALA A 326 13.66 -26.32 16.33
N GLY A 327 14.36 -25.51 15.56
CA GLY A 327 13.77 -24.81 14.42
C GLY A 327 12.89 -23.61 14.75
N SER A 328 12.63 -23.26 16.02
CA SER A 328 11.81 -22.09 16.42
C SER A 328 12.25 -20.77 15.79
N LEU A 329 11.31 -19.84 15.59
CA LEU A 329 11.63 -18.51 15.05
C LEU A 329 12.59 -17.73 15.96
N PRO A 330 13.43 -16.84 15.40
CA PRO A 330 14.31 -15.99 16.20
C PRO A 330 13.56 -15.30 17.36
N PRO A 331 14.17 -15.18 18.55
CA PRO A 331 13.53 -14.52 19.67
C PRO A 331 13.27 -13.05 19.34
N VAL A 332 12.06 -12.59 19.62
CA VAL A 332 11.68 -11.17 19.57
C VAL A 332 11.66 -10.60 20.98
N THR A 333 12.18 -9.40 21.16
CA THR A 333 12.08 -8.70 22.45
C THR A 333 10.71 -8.04 22.58
N LYS A 334 10.25 -7.81 23.82
CA LYS A 334 9.01 -7.09 24.08
C LYS A 334 9.01 -5.72 23.41
N ALA A 335 10.12 -4.99 23.55
CA ALA A 335 10.28 -3.65 22.99
C ALA A 335 10.20 -3.67 21.46
N GLU A 336 10.85 -4.64 20.80
CA GLU A 336 10.76 -4.78 19.34
C GLU A 336 9.32 -5.04 18.90
N LEU A 337 8.64 -6.03 19.50
CA LEU A 337 7.26 -6.37 19.13
C LEU A 337 6.31 -5.19 19.39
N ALA A 338 6.41 -4.54 20.55
CA ALA A 338 5.59 -3.37 20.88
C ALA A 338 5.79 -2.23 19.89
N THR A 339 7.04 -1.91 19.51
CA THR A 339 7.30 -0.87 18.51
C THR A 339 6.77 -1.26 17.13
N ARG A 340 6.89 -2.53 16.71
CA ARG A 340 6.32 -3.01 15.44
C ARG A 340 4.81 -2.92 15.41
N LEU A 341 4.14 -3.26 16.51
CA LEU A 341 2.68 -3.08 16.62
C LEU A 341 2.29 -1.60 16.55
N LYS A 342 3.10 -0.73 17.18
CA LYS A 342 2.89 0.72 17.24
C LYS A 342 3.06 1.39 15.88
N VAL A 343 4.13 1.08 15.14
CA VAL A 343 4.46 1.76 13.88
C VAL A 343 3.36 1.59 12.83
N TRP A 344 2.76 0.40 12.75
CA TRP A 344 1.65 0.10 11.83
C TRP A 344 0.31 0.73 12.24
N ARG A 345 0.20 1.27 13.46
CA ARG A 345 -1.00 1.97 13.93
C ARG A 345 -0.90 3.49 13.85
N LEU A 346 0.28 4.04 13.54
CA LEU A 346 0.46 5.48 13.36
C LEU A 346 -0.33 5.97 12.14
N ARG A 347 -1.09 7.06 12.32
CA ARG A 347 -1.94 7.66 11.28
C ARG A 347 -1.09 8.30 10.17
N ASP A 348 -0.07 9.05 10.55
CA ASP A 348 0.91 9.65 9.63
C ASP A 348 1.93 8.59 9.20
N HIS A 349 1.49 7.62 8.41
CA HIS A 349 2.32 6.47 8.08
C HIS A 349 3.50 6.84 7.18
N GLY A 350 3.34 7.81 6.28
CA GLY A 350 4.44 8.31 5.44
C GLY A 350 5.62 8.87 6.23
N ARG A 351 5.42 9.28 7.49
CA ARG A 351 6.52 9.68 8.41
C ARG A 351 7.34 8.50 8.92
N VAL A 352 6.78 7.30 8.93
CA VAL A 352 7.38 6.10 9.55
C VAL A 352 7.52 4.92 8.61
N ALA A 353 7.14 5.06 7.33
CA ALA A 353 7.15 3.98 6.34
C ALA A 353 8.51 3.27 6.27
N GLU A 354 9.63 3.99 6.17
CA GLU A 354 10.97 3.37 6.14
C GLU A 354 11.26 2.51 7.38
N ILE A 355 10.80 2.94 8.57
CA ILE A 355 10.95 2.19 9.82
C ILE A 355 9.99 1.00 9.84
N ALA A 356 8.74 1.19 9.38
CA ALA A 356 7.73 0.13 9.32
C ALA A 356 8.18 -1.05 8.46
N HIS A 357 8.79 -0.75 7.31
CA HIS A 357 9.31 -1.73 6.34
C HIS A 357 10.73 -2.24 6.64
N ALA A 358 11.36 -1.80 7.73
CA ALA A 358 12.70 -2.27 8.08
C ALA A 358 12.69 -3.78 8.35
N GLN A 359 13.39 -4.58 7.54
CA GLN A 359 13.45 -6.04 7.69
C GLN A 359 14.35 -6.49 8.88
N ARG A 360 15.21 -5.60 9.36
CA ARG A 360 16.09 -5.83 10.52
C ARG A 360 15.44 -5.32 11.79
N ALA A 361 15.85 -5.86 12.94
CA ALA A 361 15.44 -5.34 14.24
C ALA A 361 15.69 -3.83 14.35
N LEU A 362 14.74 -3.12 14.96
CA LEU A 362 14.83 -1.67 15.08
C LEU A 362 15.97 -1.28 16.03
N THR A 363 16.60 -0.14 15.78
CA THR A 363 17.58 0.43 16.71
C THR A 363 16.87 1.06 17.92
N GLY A 364 17.60 1.29 19.02
CA GLY A 364 17.06 2.02 20.18
C GLY A 364 16.60 3.44 19.83
N GLU A 365 17.31 4.09 18.90
CA GLU A 365 16.95 5.41 18.38
C GLU A 365 15.65 5.38 17.59
N GLN A 366 15.50 4.43 16.66
CA GLN A 366 14.26 4.25 15.91
C GLN A 366 13.07 4.00 16.84
N ARG A 367 13.23 3.12 17.84
CA ARG A 367 12.17 2.87 18.84
C ARG A 367 11.79 4.15 19.60
N SER A 368 12.79 4.89 20.07
CA SER A 368 12.57 6.15 20.81
C SER A 368 11.87 7.21 19.94
N ALA A 369 12.20 7.28 18.65
CA ALA A 369 11.54 8.19 17.71
C ALA A 369 10.06 7.83 17.51
N ILE A 370 9.73 6.54 17.37
CA ILE A 370 8.34 6.08 17.30
C ILE A 370 7.59 6.36 18.60
N ASP A 371 8.22 6.13 19.76
CA ASP A 371 7.62 6.44 21.05
C ASP A 371 7.33 7.93 21.22
N ALA A 372 8.21 8.80 20.72
CA ALA A 372 8.00 10.24 20.74
C ALA A 372 6.80 10.67 19.89
N ILE A 373 6.60 10.06 18.72
CA ILE A 373 5.42 10.29 17.88
C ILE A 373 4.15 9.85 18.62
N GLY A 374 4.19 8.66 19.23
CA GLY A 374 3.07 8.05 19.95
C GLY A 374 2.59 8.78 21.21
N LYS A 375 3.30 9.84 21.66
CA LYS A 375 2.88 10.70 22.78
C LYS A 375 1.73 11.64 22.42
N ASP A 376 1.53 11.95 21.14
CA ASP A 376 0.36 12.70 20.69
C ASP A 376 -0.88 11.81 20.81
N ARG A 377 -1.92 12.33 21.48
CA ARG A 377 -3.21 11.62 21.69
C ARG A 377 -3.90 11.23 20.39
N LYS A 378 -3.57 11.87 19.27
CA LYS A 378 -4.11 11.58 17.93
C LYS A 378 -3.10 10.92 17.00
N ALA A 379 -1.96 10.44 17.51
CA ALA A 379 -0.91 9.81 16.71
C ALA A 379 -1.37 8.52 16.02
N TYR A 380 -2.24 7.76 16.68
CA TYR A 380 -2.72 6.47 16.18
C TYR A 380 -4.02 6.65 15.39
N ALA A 381 -4.14 5.93 14.28
CA ALA A 381 -5.40 5.89 13.54
C ALA A 381 -6.48 5.29 14.45
N ALA A 382 -7.68 5.87 14.50
CA ALA A 382 -8.79 5.39 15.30
C ALA A 382 -9.97 5.05 14.40
N TYR A 383 -10.75 4.03 14.79
CA TYR A 383 -11.91 3.57 14.03
C TYR A 383 -13.09 3.36 14.94
N ASP A 384 -14.24 3.85 14.49
CA ASP A 384 -15.53 3.61 15.12
C ASP A 384 -16.55 3.26 14.03
N PRO A 385 -17.01 1.99 13.93
CA PRO A 385 -16.64 0.84 14.77
C PRO A 385 -15.24 0.29 14.43
N PRO A 386 -14.63 -0.57 15.28
CA PRO A 386 -13.35 -1.22 15.01
C PRO A 386 -13.27 -1.99 13.69
N SER A 387 -14.40 -2.49 13.18
CA SER A 387 -14.46 -3.18 11.88
C SER A 387 -14.14 -2.27 10.69
N ALA A 388 -14.23 -0.94 10.86
CA ALA A 388 -13.80 0.03 9.85
C ALA A 388 -12.28 0.11 9.71
N ALA A 389 -11.49 -0.55 10.58
CA ALA A 389 -10.04 -0.61 10.44
C ALA A 389 -9.58 -1.36 9.18
N PHE A 390 -10.37 -2.33 8.73
CA PHE A 390 -9.94 -3.33 7.77
C PHE A 390 -10.43 -3.03 6.35
N PHE A 391 -9.60 -3.35 5.36
CA PHE A 391 -10.10 -3.63 4.03
C PHE A 391 -10.72 -5.03 4.01
N PRO A 392 -11.91 -5.18 3.39
CA PRO A 392 -12.46 -6.51 3.17
C PRO A 392 -11.54 -7.30 2.24
N LEU A 393 -11.20 -8.53 2.66
CA LEU A 393 -10.43 -9.49 1.89
C LEU A 393 -11.33 -10.63 1.44
N LEU A 394 -11.05 -11.17 0.26
CA LEU A 394 -11.72 -12.35 -0.29
C LEU A 394 -10.66 -13.37 -0.70
N PRO A 395 -10.10 -14.13 0.26
CA PRO A 395 -9.13 -15.17 -0.06
C PRO A 395 -9.78 -16.24 -0.94
N ARG A 396 -9.00 -16.85 -1.83
CA ARG A 396 -9.43 -18.01 -2.61
C ARG A 396 -8.90 -19.30 -1.98
N GLY A 397 -9.78 -20.31 -1.88
CA GLY A 397 -9.47 -21.65 -1.38
C GLY A 397 -10.57 -22.20 -0.47
N GLY A 398 -11.11 -23.39 -0.79
CA GLY A 398 -12.14 -24.10 -0.01
C GLY A 398 -13.56 -23.97 -0.57
N GLU A 399 -14.41 -24.99 -0.29
CA GLU A 399 -15.83 -25.07 -0.75
C GLU A 399 -16.79 -24.12 0.00
N ASP A 400 -16.29 -23.29 0.93
CA ASP A 400 -17.05 -22.26 1.64
C ASP A 400 -16.68 -20.86 1.12
N VAL A 401 -17.33 -20.39 0.04
CA VAL A 401 -17.08 -19.05 -0.51
C VAL A 401 -18.00 -18.00 0.13
N SER A 402 -17.41 -16.90 0.61
CA SER A 402 -18.01 -15.73 1.30
C SER A 402 -18.57 -16.07 2.70
N PRO A 403 -18.11 -15.37 3.75
CA PRO A 403 -18.10 -13.90 3.81
C PRO A 403 -16.75 -13.22 3.51
N LEU A 404 -16.82 -11.91 3.20
CA LEU A 404 -15.66 -11.00 3.23
C LEU A 404 -14.99 -11.03 4.61
N LEU A 405 -13.67 -11.11 4.64
CA LEU A 405 -12.91 -11.27 5.88
C LEU A 405 -12.07 -10.02 6.22
N PRO A 406 -11.92 -9.67 7.50
CA PRO A 406 -10.99 -8.63 7.94
C PRO A 406 -9.52 -9.07 7.80
N PHE A 407 -9.29 -10.38 7.93
CA PHE A 407 -8.00 -11.04 7.75
C PHE A 407 -8.25 -12.52 7.42
N PHE A 408 -7.31 -13.17 6.75
CA PHE A 408 -7.33 -14.62 6.54
C PHE A 408 -6.11 -15.28 7.18
N VAL A 409 -6.23 -16.54 7.56
CA VAL A 409 -5.18 -17.28 8.27
C VAL A 409 -4.68 -18.42 7.41
N SER A 410 -3.36 -18.51 7.25
CA SER A 410 -2.70 -19.65 6.63
C SER A 410 -1.81 -20.32 7.66
N ALA A 411 -2.02 -21.62 7.88
CA ALA A 411 -1.13 -22.43 8.72
C ALA A 411 0.10 -22.86 7.91
N ALA A 412 1.28 -22.76 8.52
CA ALA A 412 2.50 -23.42 8.06
C ALA A 412 2.88 -24.53 9.05
N VAL A 413 3.20 -25.70 8.53
CA VAL A 413 3.87 -26.73 9.33
C VAL A 413 5.36 -26.42 9.31
N ALA A 414 5.99 -26.27 10.48
CA ALA A 414 7.45 -26.17 10.55
C ALA A 414 8.08 -27.41 9.89
N ALA A 415 9.26 -27.25 9.28
CA ALA A 415 9.93 -28.32 8.52
C ALA A 415 10.20 -29.59 9.35
N ASP A 416 10.17 -29.51 10.68
CA ASP A 416 10.38 -30.62 11.62
C ASP A 416 9.08 -31.12 12.30
N GLY A 417 7.92 -30.56 11.95
CA GLY A 417 6.60 -30.93 12.48
C GLY A 417 6.33 -30.53 13.94
N ASN A 418 7.29 -29.95 14.66
CA ASN A 418 7.23 -29.79 16.12
C ASN A 418 6.88 -28.37 16.60
N ALA A 419 6.78 -27.39 15.71
CA ALA A 419 6.37 -26.02 16.04
C ALA A 419 5.33 -25.50 15.02
N PRO A 420 4.02 -25.73 15.25
CA PRO A 420 2.98 -25.19 14.38
C PRO A 420 3.12 -23.67 14.23
N ARG A 421 3.06 -23.20 12.99
CA ARG A 421 3.13 -21.78 12.63
C ARG A 421 1.89 -21.35 11.89
N ALA A 422 1.61 -20.07 11.94
CA ALA A 422 0.56 -19.48 11.15
C ALA A 422 0.90 -18.04 10.81
N VAL A 423 0.32 -17.54 9.73
CA VAL A 423 0.28 -16.12 9.42
C VAL A 423 -1.16 -15.69 9.25
N ALA A 424 -1.52 -14.58 9.86
CA ALA A 424 -2.75 -13.87 9.53
C ALA A 424 -2.41 -12.68 8.63
N VAL A 425 -2.98 -12.67 7.42
CA VAL A 425 -2.78 -11.61 6.44
C VAL A 425 -3.93 -10.61 6.52
N VAL A 426 -3.60 -9.33 6.62
CA VAL A 426 -4.52 -8.22 6.85
C VAL A 426 -4.11 -7.00 6.01
N LYS A 427 -5.07 -6.14 5.68
CA LYS A 427 -4.85 -4.83 5.04
C LYS A 427 -5.66 -3.78 5.79
N PHE A 428 -5.01 -2.70 6.22
CA PHE A 428 -5.66 -1.65 7.02
C PHE A 428 -6.03 -0.43 6.16
N ARG A 429 -7.10 0.28 6.52
CA ARG A 429 -7.61 1.40 5.72
C ARG A 429 -6.72 2.64 5.68
N HIS A 430 -5.96 2.89 6.75
CA HIS A 430 -5.05 4.03 6.85
C HIS A 430 -3.70 3.80 6.17
N VAL A 431 -3.34 2.54 5.91
CA VAL A 431 -2.14 2.11 5.16
C VAL A 431 -2.56 1.20 4.00
N PRO A 432 -3.28 1.77 3.02
CA PRO A 432 -3.94 0.99 1.97
C PRO A 432 -2.98 0.39 0.95
N TYR A 433 -1.75 0.85 0.88
CA TYR A 433 -0.73 0.33 -0.05
C TYR A 433 0.16 -0.71 0.63
N ASP A 434 -0.27 -1.22 1.79
CA ASP A 434 0.46 -2.18 2.60
C ASP A 434 -0.40 -3.39 2.93
N THR A 435 0.17 -4.57 2.71
CA THR A 435 -0.37 -5.81 3.26
C THR A 435 0.54 -6.28 4.40
N LEU A 436 -0.06 -6.62 5.54
CA LEU A 436 0.66 -7.11 6.72
C LEU A 436 0.40 -8.60 6.94
N GLY A 437 1.46 -9.31 7.32
CA GLY A 437 1.39 -10.67 7.85
C GLY A 437 1.74 -10.66 9.33
N VAL A 438 0.81 -11.11 10.18
CA VAL A 438 1.07 -11.32 11.62
C VAL A 438 1.43 -12.77 11.81
N VAL A 439 2.70 -13.00 12.14
CA VAL A 439 3.28 -14.33 12.26
C VAL A 439 3.13 -14.84 13.68
N ALA A 440 2.59 -16.04 13.82
CA ALA A 440 2.43 -16.72 15.10
C ALA A 440 3.08 -18.11 15.12
N GLU A 441 3.56 -18.49 16.29
CA GLU A 441 4.12 -19.82 16.58
C GLU A 441 3.44 -20.38 17.85
N LYS A 442 3.14 -21.68 17.87
CA LYS A 442 2.58 -22.34 19.06
C LYS A 442 3.71 -22.77 20.00
N ILE A 443 3.86 -22.06 21.11
CA ILE A 443 4.92 -22.28 22.12
C ILE A 443 4.26 -22.67 23.44
N GLY A 444 4.67 -23.81 24.01
CA GLY A 444 4.10 -24.30 25.28
C GLY A 444 2.58 -24.51 25.22
N GLY A 445 2.07 -24.92 24.06
CA GLY A 445 0.64 -25.12 23.82
C GLY A 445 -0.17 -23.84 23.57
N ARG A 446 0.46 -22.66 23.53
CA ARG A 446 -0.21 -21.38 23.31
C ARG A 446 0.33 -20.67 22.07
N TRP A 447 -0.56 -20.07 21.30
CA TRP A 447 -0.18 -19.23 20.17
C TRP A 447 0.46 -17.91 20.64
N ARG A 448 1.53 -17.50 19.96
CA ARG A 448 2.33 -16.32 20.27
C ARG A 448 2.72 -15.58 19.01
N VAL A 449 2.52 -14.26 18.97
CA VAL A 449 3.00 -13.40 17.88
C VAL A 449 4.51 -13.28 17.98
N MET A 450 5.19 -13.67 16.92
CA MET A 450 6.65 -13.69 16.85
C MET A 450 7.21 -12.55 15.99
N SER A 451 6.47 -12.13 14.97
CA SER A 451 6.86 -11.03 14.11
C SER A 451 5.65 -10.43 13.38
N ILE A 452 5.87 -9.24 12.83
CA ILE A 452 4.98 -8.61 11.86
C ILE A 452 5.81 -8.41 10.61
N VAL A 453 5.35 -8.97 9.50
CA VAL A 453 5.92 -8.76 8.17
C VAL A 453 5.01 -7.87 7.37
N SER A 454 5.57 -7.19 6.37
CA SER A 454 4.83 -6.33 5.46
C SER A 454 5.35 -6.49 4.05
N VAL A 455 4.50 -6.10 3.10
CA VAL A 455 4.83 -5.93 1.69
C VAL A 455 4.07 -4.70 1.16
N VAL A 456 4.72 -3.90 0.32
CA VAL A 456 4.06 -2.84 -0.44
C VAL A 456 3.26 -3.47 -1.58
N ASP A 457 2.00 -3.09 -1.70
CA ASP A 457 0.97 -3.79 -2.46
C ASP A 457 0.07 -2.76 -3.15
N HIS A 458 -0.10 -2.93 -4.47
CA HIS A 458 -0.92 -2.13 -5.37
C HIS A 458 -1.97 -3.03 -6.00
#